data_AF-A0A967DCR0-F1
#
_entry.id   AF-A0A967DCR0-F1
#
_cell.length_a   1.000
_cell.length_b   1.000
_cell.length_c   1.000
_cell.angle_alpha   90.00
_cell.angle_beta   90.00
_cell.angle_gamma   90.00
#
_symmetry.space_group_name_H-M   'P 1'
#
loop_
_entity.id
_entity.type
_entity.pdbx_description
1 polymer ?
#
loop_
_entity_poly.entity_id
_entity_poly.type
_entity_poly.pdbx_seq_one_letter_code
_entity_poly.pdbx_strand_id
1 'polypeptide(L)'
;MRSRLAGPGAKRSLTRPKPSQTGRARACPMPYRGQEVRAGCPHCGETGAGFPLRCRRSVRRRQLSHEGVERHDLSHVSDRTFVLANRSAIRRGHYRLGRAILQQSHDPAGLEEARREFDAELALNPSDAVAEYQVAQIFATQGKKVESATRYERAALLRPDFPEALIAVAKLRSEARRYPEAVELLEKAVRLQPRSEPARYALMLAYRNAGRPDDARKAKAELDKLQKPPEGEFTDFLKRLGEKPAQ
;
A
#
# COMPACT_ATOMS: atom_id res chain seq x y z
N MET A 1 -1.30 -71.31 -55.31
CA MET A 1 -2.61 -71.82 -55.76
C MET A 1 -3.70 -70.91 -55.21
N ARG A 2 -4.70 -70.60 -56.06
CA ARG A 2 -5.91 -69.79 -55.75
C ARG A 2 -6.65 -70.39 -54.53
N SER A 3 -7.37 -69.62 -53.71
CA SER A 3 -8.79 -69.35 -53.96
C SER A 3 -9.37 -68.25 -53.05
N ARG A 4 -10.26 -67.44 -53.63
CA ARG A 4 -11.11 -66.39 -53.03
C ARG A 4 -12.37 -67.00 -52.39
N LEU A 5 -13.04 -66.22 -51.52
CA LEU A 5 -14.49 -65.92 -51.37
C LEU A 5 -14.60 -65.00 -50.12
N ALA A 6 -14.79 -63.66 -50.12
CA ALA A 6 -15.96 -62.79 -50.43
C ALA A 6 -17.28 -63.25 -49.76
N GLY A 7 -18.04 -62.53 -48.92
CA GLY A 7 -18.10 -61.17 -48.30
C GLY A 7 -19.22 -61.20 -47.19
N PRO A 8 -19.97 -60.15 -46.80
CA PRO A 8 -19.84 -58.68 -46.98
C PRO A 8 -20.12 -57.82 -45.70
N GLY A 9 -19.88 -56.49 -45.80
CA GLY A 9 -20.53 -55.42 -44.98
C GLY A 9 -19.89 -55.12 -43.60
N ALA A 10 -19.52 -53.91 -43.20
CA ALA A 10 -19.96 -52.58 -43.59
C ALA A 10 -18.82 -51.56 -43.43
N LYS A 11 -18.59 -50.74 -44.46
CA LYS A 11 -17.76 -49.55 -44.39
C LYS A 11 -18.57 -48.44 -43.72
N ARG A 12 -18.24 -48.04 -42.48
CA ARG A 12 -18.72 -46.77 -41.92
C ARG A 12 -17.79 -45.65 -42.37
N SER A 13 -18.21 -44.98 -43.43
CA SER A 13 -17.67 -43.71 -43.90
C SER A 13 -17.88 -42.63 -42.84
N LEU A 14 -16.81 -41.88 -42.60
CA LEU A 14 -16.78 -40.62 -41.86
C LEU A 14 -17.78 -39.61 -42.46
N THR A 15 -18.76 -39.19 -41.68
CA THR A 15 -19.47 -37.93 -41.91
C THR A 15 -19.37 -37.08 -40.66
N ARG A 16 -18.56 -36.01 -40.75
CA ARG A 16 -18.51 -34.92 -39.77
C ARG A 16 -19.91 -34.29 -39.65
N PRO A 17 -20.42 -34.00 -38.43
CA PRO A 17 -21.63 -33.21 -38.31
C PRO A 17 -21.37 -31.78 -38.81
N LYS A 18 -22.25 -31.28 -39.68
CA LYS A 18 -22.24 -29.89 -40.17
C LYS A 18 -22.40 -28.92 -38.98
N PRO A 19 -21.76 -27.73 -39.02
CA PRO A 19 -21.96 -26.72 -37.99
C PRO A 19 -23.38 -26.16 -38.10
N SER A 20 -24.19 -26.30 -37.05
CA SER A 20 -25.46 -25.61 -36.95
C SER A 20 -25.19 -24.10 -36.83
N GLN A 21 -25.64 -23.37 -37.85
CA GLN A 21 -25.68 -21.93 -37.86
C GLN A 21 -26.75 -21.46 -36.86
N THR A 22 -26.40 -21.30 -35.60
CA THR A 22 -27.21 -20.55 -34.63
C THR A 22 -26.32 -19.76 -33.70
N GLY A 23 -26.25 -18.46 -33.94
CA GLY A 23 -25.96 -17.45 -32.94
C GLY A 23 -24.49 -17.31 -32.53
N ARG A 24 -23.77 -16.40 -33.19
CA ARG A 24 -22.71 -15.64 -32.52
C ARG A 24 -23.26 -15.20 -31.16
N ALA A 25 -22.62 -15.59 -30.06
CA ALA A 25 -22.89 -15.00 -28.74
C ALA A 25 -22.59 -13.50 -28.87
N ARG A 26 -23.62 -12.70 -29.13
CA ARG A 26 -23.53 -11.24 -29.11
C ARG A 26 -23.13 -10.88 -27.68
N ALA A 27 -21.97 -10.24 -27.53
CA ALA A 27 -21.57 -9.64 -26.28
C ALA A 27 -22.74 -8.79 -25.77
N CYS A 28 -23.20 -9.01 -24.54
CA CYS A 28 -24.21 -8.16 -23.94
C CYS A 28 -23.68 -6.72 -23.94
N PRO A 29 -24.34 -5.78 -24.63
CA PRO A 29 -24.00 -4.38 -24.50
C PRO A 29 -24.40 -3.96 -23.08
N MET A 30 -23.49 -3.25 -22.41
CA MET A 30 -23.76 -2.60 -21.12
C MET A 30 -25.03 -1.75 -21.21
N PRO A 31 -25.74 -1.58 -20.08
CA PRO A 31 -26.29 -0.25 -19.82
C PRO A 31 -25.98 0.27 -18.41
N TYR A 32 -25.57 1.54 -18.43
CA TYR A 32 -25.95 2.65 -17.55
C TYR A 32 -25.93 2.50 -16.01
N ARG A 33 -25.17 3.45 -15.47
CA ARG A 33 -25.08 4.00 -14.12
C ARG A 33 -26.46 4.13 -13.42
N GLY A 34 -26.55 3.59 -12.21
CA GLY A 34 -27.52 3.98 -11.18
C GLY A 34 -28.98 3.56 -11.43
N GLN A 35 -29.36 2.39 -10.94
CA GLN A 35 -30.66 2.11 -10.33
C GLN A 35 -30.64 0.68 -9.75
N GLU A 36 -31.17 0.54 -8.54
CA GLU A 36 -31.25 -0.72 -7.79
C GLU A 36 -32.09 -1.74 -8.57
N VAL A 37 -31.49 -2.87 -8.94
CA VAL A 37 -32.19 -3.94 -9.66
C VAL A 37 -32.67 -4.98 -8.65
N ARG A 38 -33.87 -4.76 -8.09
CA ARG A 38 -34.65 -5.79 -7.36
C ARG A 38 -35.52 -6.65 -8.28
N ALA A 39 -35.38 -6.56 -9.60
CA ALA A 39 -36.17 -7.32 -10.56
C ALA A 39 -35.27 -8.01 -11.60
N GLY A 40 -35.66 -9.21 -12.05
CA GLY A 40 -34.86 -10.08 -12.91
C GLY A 40 -34.30 -9.42 -14.18
N CYS A 41 -33.26 -10.05 -14.74
CA CYS A 41 -32.58 -9.58 -15.95
C CYS A 41 -33.59 -9.45 -17.13
N PRO A 42 -33.71 -8.28 -17.78
CA PRO A 42 -34.78 -8.02 -18.75
C PRO A 42 -34.58 -8.70 -20.12
N HIS A 43 -33.58 -9.59 -20.25
CA HIS A 43 -33.34 -10.35 -21.49
C HIS A 43 -33.76 -11.82 -21.41
N CYS A 44 -34.02 -12.33 -20.20
CA CYS A 44 -34.45 -13.71 -19.99
C CYS A 44 -35.67 -13.67 -19.07
N GLY A 45 -36.86 -13.56 -19.65
CA GLY A 45 -38.13 -13.46 -18.92
C GLY A 45 -38.55 -14.76 -18.26
N GLU A 46 -37.75 -15.33 -17.37
CA GLU A 46 -38.10 -16.54 -16.61
C GLU A 46 -37.95 -16.30 -15.09
N THR A 47 -39.08 -16.29 -14.40
CA THR A 47 -39.18 -16.37 -12.94
C THR A 47 -39.35 -17.83 -12.53
N GLY A 48 -38.34 -18.43 -11.88
CA GLY A 48 -38.48 -19.79 -11.35
C GLY A 48 -37.16 -20.56 -11.25
N ALA A 49 -37.18 -21.66 -10.49
CA ALA A 49 -36.02 -22.42 -10.01
C ALA A 49 -35.23 -23.22 -11.07
N GLY A 50 -34.88 -22.58 -12.19
CA GLY A 50 -34.14 -23.18 -13.32
C GLY A 50 -32.87 -22.42 -13.71
N PHE A 51 -32.18 -21.77 -12.77
CA PHE A 51 -30.97 -21.00 -13.08
C PHE A 51 -29.79 -21.94 -13.39
N PRO A 52 -29.16 -21.90 -14.60
CA PRO A 52 -27.92 -22.61 -14.82
C PRO A 52 -26.84 -22.06 -13.87
N LEU A 53 -26.18 -22.95 -13.13
CA LEU A 53 -25.22 -22.65 -12.04
C LEU A 53 -24.11 -21.65 -12.42
N ARG A 54 -23.82 -21.49 -13.72
CA ARG A 54 -22.85 -20.51 -14.23
C ARG A 54 -23.29 -19.04 -14.08
N CYS A 55 -24.59 -18.73 -14.13
CA CYS A 55 -25.07 -17.35 -13.93
C CYS A 55 -25.30 -16.97 -12.45
N ARG A 56 -25.58 -17.95 -11.57
CA ARG A 56 -25.62 -17.68 -10.12
C ARG A 56 -24.25 -17.30 -9.56
N ARG A 57 -23.16 -17.85 -10.11
CA ARG A 57 -21.79 -17.51 -9.69
C ARG A 57 -21.35 -16.11 -10.10
N SER A 58 -21.81 -15.57 -11.22
CA SER A 58 -21.41 -14.25 -11.71
C SER A 58 -22.12 -13.11 -11.00
N VAL A 59 -23.41 -13.26 -10.68
CA VAL A 59 -24.18 -12.25 -9.93
C VAL A 59 -23.79 -12.22 -8.44
N ARG A 60 -23.62 -13.40 -7.81
CA ARG A 60 -23.21 -13.49 -6.39
C ARG A 60 -21.78 -13.00 -6.16
N ARG A 61 -20.87 -13.20 -7.12
CA ARG A 61 -19.51 -12.59 -7.08
C ARG A 61 -19.56 -11.07 -7.20
N ARG A 62 -20.53 -10.51 -7.93
CA ARG A 62 -20.64 -9.05 -8.13
C ARG A 62 -21.32 -8.35 -6.95
N GLN A 63 -22.34 -8.94 -6.35
CA GLN A 63 -23.00 -8.40 -5.15
C GLN A 63 -22.02 -8.35 -3.96
N LEU A 64 -21.25 -9.42 -3.74
CA LEU A 64 -20.20 -9.43 -2.69
C LEU A 64 -19.05 -8.44 -2.96
N SER A 65 -18.82 -8.03 -4.21
CA SER A 65 -17.77 -7.05 -4.54
C SER A 65 -18.23 -5.59 -4.49
N HIS A 66 -19.54 -5.33 -4.45
CA HIS A 66 -20.07 -3.96 -4.43
C HIS A 66 -20.55 -3.50 -3.05
N GLU A 67 -20.95 -4.41 -2.14
CA GLU A 67 -21.54 -4.03 -0.84
C GLU A 67 -20.52 -3.77 0.30
N GLY A 68 -19.22 -3.61 0.02
CA GLY A 68 -18.22 -3.48 1.10
C GLY A 68 -17.15 -2.40 0.95
N VAL A 69 -17.11 -1.64 -0.14
CA VAL A 69 -16.04 -0.63 -0.35
C VAL A 69 -16.58 0.66 -0.95
N GLU A 70 -17.80 1.04 -0.58
CA GLU A 70 -18.29 2.39 -0.84
C GLU A 70 -18.58 3.09 0.48
N ARG A 71 -17.67 4.02 0.79
CA ARG A 71 -17.77 5.13 1.75
C ARG A 71 -17.54 4.78 3.24
N HIS A 72 -16.34 5.17 3.68
CA HIS A 72 -16.06 5.73 5.00
C HIS A 72 -16.38 4.91 6.25
N ASP A 73 -16.10 3.61 6.25
CA ASP A 73 -15.88 2.91 7.52
C ASP A 73 -14.75 1.86 7.42
N LEU A 74 -13.52 2.30 7.72
CA LEU A 74 -12.33 1.43 7.75
C LEU A 74 -12.13 0.74 9.11
N SER A 75 -13.11 0.79 10.01
CA SER A 75 -13.06 0.09 11.30
C SER A 75 -12.81 -1.42 11.14
N HIS A 76 -13.35 -2.05 10.11
CA HIS A 76 -13.23 -3.49 9.87
C HIS A 76 -11.84 -3.92 9.36
N VAL A 77 -11.00 -2.98 8.91
CA VAL A 77 -9.60 -3.28 8.54
C VAL A 77 -8.75 -3.56 9.80
N SER A 78 -9.23 -3.19 10.99
CA SER A 78 -8.57 -3.53 12.25
C SER A 78 -8.73 -4.99 12.67
N ASP A 79 -9.62 -5.74 12.02
CA ASP A 79 -9.89 -7.13 12.37
C ASP A 79 -9.06 -8.09 11.52
N ARG A 80 -8.11 -8.79 12.17
CA ARG A 80 -7.17 -9.73 11.54
C ARG A 80 -7.90 -10.80 10.72
N THR A 81 -9.09 -11.20 11.16
CA THR A 81 -9.89 -12.23 10.49
C THR A 81 -10.49 -11.72 9.17
N PHE A 82 -10.97 -10.49 9.14
CA PHE A 82 -11.54 -9.83 7.96
C PHE A 82 -10.49 -9.62 6.86
N VAL A 83 -9.30 -9.21 7.28
CA VAL A 83 -8.11 -9.04 6.44
C VAL A 83 -7.70 -10.35 5.77
N LEU A 84 -7.59 -11.44 6.54
CA LEU A 84 -7.22 -12.75 6.01
C LEU A 84 -8.31 -13.35 5.11
N ALA A 85 -9.59 -13.11 5.41
CA ALA A 85 -10.73 -13.57 4.64
C ALA A 85 -10.88 -12.87 3.28
N ASN A 86 -10.49 -11.59 3.17
CA ASN A 86 -10.61 -10.78 1.96
C ASN A 86 -9.31 -10.66 1.13
N ARG A 87 -8.35 -11.56 1.37
CA ARG A 87 -7.04 -11.65 0.67
C ARG A 87 -7.11 -11.55 -0.85
N SER A 88 -8.20 -12.03 -1.45
CA SER A 88 -8.38 -12.04 -2.92
C SER A 88 -8.82 -10.70 -3.53
N ALA A 89 -9.52 -9.85 -2.76
CA ALA A 89 -9.96 -8.51 -3.13
C ALA A 89 -8.95 -7.44 -2.70
N ILE A 90 -8.24 -7.68 -1.60
CA ILE A 90 -7.09 -6.90 -1.10
C ILE A 90 -5.82 -7.14 -1.94
N ARG A 91 -5.84 -8.09 -2.89
CA ARG A 91 -4.75 -8.41 -3.84
C ARG A 91 -4.26 -7.22 -4.70
N ARG A 92 -4.94 -6.06 -4.63
CA ARG A 92 -4.53 -4.76 -5.22
C ARG A 92 -4.27 -3.68 -4.15
N GLY A 93 -3.95 -4.09 -2.93
CA GLY A 93 -3.77 -3.23 -1.75
C GLY A 93 -2.84 -3.86 -0.72
N HIS A 94 -1.79 -4.54 -1.18
CA HIS A 94 -0.81 -5.21 -0.33
C HIS A 94 -0.08 -4.22 0.58
N TYR A 95 0.19 -3.00 0.10
CA TYR A 95 0.70 -1.91 0.96
C TYR A 95 -0.20 -1.60 2.16
N ARG A 96 -1.52 -1.44 1.92
CA ARG A 96 -2.48 -1.09 2.99
C ARG A 96 -2.59 -2.21 4.00
N LEU A 97 -2.54 -3.44 3.53
CA LEU A 97 -2.53 -4.63 4.36
C LEU A 97 -1.28 -4.71 5.23
N GLY A 98 -0.09 -4.57 4.65
CA GLY A 98 1.16 -4.53 5.42
C GLY A 98 1.13 -3.45 6.51
N ARG A 99 0.60 -2.25 6.20
CA ARG A 99 0.42 -1.17 7.17
C ARG A 99 -0.57 -1.52 8.29
N ALA A 100 -1.69 -2.17 7.97
CA ALA A 100 -2.68 -2.59 8.97
C ALA A 100 -2.09 -3.63 9.92
N ILE A 101 -1.29 -4.58 9.41
CA ILE A 101 -0.62 -5.58 10.22
C ILE A 101 0.36 -4.91 11.20
N LEU A 102 1.18 -3.96 10.73
CA LEU A 102 2.11 -3.22 11.61
C LEU A 102 1.39 -2.41 12.71
N GLN A 103 0.17 -1.93 12.46
CA GLN A 103 -0.61 -1.24 13.49
C GLN A 103 -1.16 -2.20 14.55
N GLN A 104 -1.52 -3.42 14.16
CA GLN A 104 -2.12 -4.41 15.03
C GLN A 104 -1.09 -5.21 15.82
N SER A 105 0.10 -5.46 15.24
CA SER A 105 1.10 -6.32 15.84
C SER A 105 2.53 -5.85 15.57
N HIS A 106 3.33 -5.88 16.65
CA HIS A 106 4.76 -5.56 16.64
C HIS A 106 5.63 -6.78 17.00
N ASP A 107 5.01 -7.96 17.07
CA ASP A 107 5.72 -9.21 17.31
C ASP A 107 6.53 -9.64 16.07
N PRO A 108 7.57 -10.48 16.23
CA PRO A 108 8.39 -10.91 15.10
C PRO A 108 7.59 -11.58 13.97
N ALA A 109 6.50 -12.28 14.32
CA ALA A 109 5.63 -12.94 13.34
C ALA A 109 4.80 -11.94 12.53
N GLY A 110 4.22 -10.92 13.16
CA GLY A 110 3.48 -9.85 12.49
C GLY A 110 4.38 -8.98 11.63
N LEU A 111 5.61 -8.68 12.08
CA LEU A 111 6.60 -7.98 11.27
C LEU A 111 6.94 -8.75 9.98
N GLU A 112 7.10 -10.08 10.08
CA GLU A 112 7.37 -10.93 8.94
C GLU A 112 6.15 -11.07 8.00
N GLU A 113 4.93 -11.14 8.54
CA GLU A 113 3.70 -11.13 7.76
C GLU A 113 3.54 -9.81 6.99
N ALA A 114 3.73 -8.67 7.66
CA ALA A 114 3.71 -7.35 7.02
C ALA A 114 4.77 -7.22 5.92
N ARG A 115 5.98 -7.72 6.16
CA ARG A 115 7.06 -7.74 5.17
C ARG A 115 6.67 -8.49 3.91
N ARG A 116 6.06 -9.67 4.04
CA ARG A 116 5.60 -10.47 2.88
C ARG A 116 4.57 -9.73 2.04
N GLU A 117 3.67 -8.99 2.69
CA GLU A 117 2.69 -8.18 1.98
C GLU A 117 3.37 -6.99 1.28
N PHE A 118 4.32 -6.29 1.91
CA PHE A 118 5.10 -5.26 1.20
C PHE A 118 5.97 -5.81 0.06
N ASP A 119 6.58 -6.99 0.22
CA ASP A 119 7.34 -7.66 -0.85
C ASP A 119 6.40 -8.04 -2.02
N ALA A 120 5.15 -8.44 -1.73
CA ALA A 120 4.14 -8.69 -2.75
C ALA A 120 3.71 -7.40 -3.47
N GLU A 121 3.59 -6.27 -2.76
CA GLU A 121 3.38 -4.95 -3.40
C GLU A 121 4.54 -4.62 -4.33
N LEU A 122 5.78 -4.80 -3.88
CA LEU A 122 6.99 -4.53 -4.68
C LEU A 122 7.12 -5.45 -5.89
N ALA A 123 6.57 -6.67 -5.85
CA ALA A 123 6.49 -7.55 -7.01
C ALA A 123 5.51 -7.02 -8.07
N LEU A 124 4.46 -6.31 -7.67
CA LEU A 124 3.49 -5.67 -8.57
C LEU A 124 3.95 -4.28 -9.02
N ASN A 125 4.54 -3.52 -8.12
CA ASN A 125 5.07 -2.18 -8.36
C ASN A 125 6.50 -2.06 -7.79
N PRO A 126 7.53 -2.41 -8.58
CA PRO A 126 8.93 -2.35 -8.16
C PRO A 126 9.46 -0.93 -7.90
N SER A 127 8.66 0.10 -8.22
CA SER A 127 9.01 1.52 -8.05
C SER A 127 8.37 2.17 -6.82
N ASP A 128 7.67 1.40 -5.98
CA ASP A 128 7.07 1.93 -4.75
C ASP A 128 8.14 2.19 -3.67
N ALA A 129 8.63 3.43 -3.65
CA ALA A 129 9.58 3.90 -2.64
C ALA A 129 9.06 3.80 -1.20
N VAL A 130 7.74 3.89 -1.00
CA VAL A 130 7.15 3.84 0.35
C VAL A 130 7.15 2.40 0.85
N ALA A 131 6.82 1.43 -0.01
CA ALA A 131 6.91 0.01 0.33
C ALA A 131 8.36 -0.41 0.61
N GLU A 132 9.34 0.02 -0.20
CA GLU A 132 10.77 -0.22 0.07
C GLU A 132 11.20 0.32 1.45
N TYR A 133 10.73 1.53 1.80
CA TYR A 133 10.99 2.13 3.11
C TYR A 133 10.39 1.34 4.27
N GLN A 134 9.16 0.83 4.13
CA GLN A 134 8.52 0.02 5.17
C GLN A 134 9.26 -1.31 5.38
N VAL A 135 9.70 -1.97 4.30
CA VAL A 135 10.55 -3.18 4.40
C VAL A 135 11.88 -2.86 5.09
N ALA A 136 12.49 -1.73 4.78
CA ALA A 136 13.73 -1.28 5.43
C ALA A 136 13.55 -1.05 6.94
N GLN A 137 12.43 -0.45 7.36
CA GLN A 137 12.07 -0.29 8.76
C GLN A 137 11.92 -1.64 9.46
N ILE A 138 11.22 -2.60 8.85
CA ILE A 138 11.08 -3.94 9.41
C ILE A 138 12.45 -4.59 9.61
N PHE A 139 13.33 -4.56 8.61
CA PHE A 139 14.69 -5.08 8.78
C PHE A 139 15.49 -4.35 9.86
N ALA A 140 15.32 -3.03 9.99
CA ALA A 140 15.96 -2.25 11.06
C ALA A 140 15.51 -2.73 12.45
N THR A 141 14.20 -2.98 12.64
CA THR A 141 13.65 -3.48 13.91
C THR A 141 14.13 -4.90 14.24
N GLN A 142 14.41 -5.71 13.21
CA GLN A 142 14.98 -7.06 13.35
C GLN A 142 16.51 -7.06 13.55
N GLY A 143 17.17 -5.90 13.57
CA GLY A 143 18.63 -5.79 13.68
C GLY A 143 19.41 -6.13 12.41
N LYS A 144 18.73 -6.38 11.29
CA LYS A 144 19.30 -6.70 9.97
C LYS A 144 19.77 -5.43 9.26
N LYS A 145 20.89 -4.87 9.74
CA LYS A 145 21.38 -3.55 9.34
C LYS A 145 21.73 -3.44 7.85
N VAL A 146 22.31 -4.50 7.26
CA VAL A 146 22.77 -4.48 5.86
C VAL A 146 21.59 -4.49 4.89
N GLU A 147 20.61 -5.37 5.15
CA GLU A 147 19.38 -5.47 4.35
C GLU A 147 18.54 -4.19 4.50
N SER A 148 18.45 -3.66 5.72
CA SER A 148 17.80 -2.38 5.99
C SER A 148 18.43 -1.23 5.21
N ALA A 149 19.76 -1.11 5.23
CA ALA A 149 20.48 -0.07 4.50
C ALA A 149 20.23 -0.12 2.98
N THR A 150 20.32 -1.32 2.40
CA THR A 150 20.06 -1.54 0.96
C THR A 150 18.66 -1.06 0.56
N ARG A 151 17.65 -1.36 1.40
CA ARG A 151 16.25 -1.01 1.15
C ARG A 151 15.99 0.48 1.33
N TYR A 152 16.58 1.13 2.34
CA TYR A 152 16.50 2.59 2.50
C TYR A 152 17.16 3.35 1.35
N GLU A 153 18.34 2.91 0.90
CA GLU A 153 19.02 3.51 -0.25
C GLU A 153 18.17 3.38 -1.51
N ARG A 154 17.55 2.20 -1.74
CA ARG A 154 16.62 2.01 -2.86
C ARG A 154 15.41 2.93 -2.78
N ALA A 155 14.81 3.10 -1.59
CA ALA A 155 13.69 4.03 -1.40
C ALA A 155 14.08 5.47 -1.74
N ALA A 156 15.26 5.93 -1.33
CA ALA A 156 15.77 7.27 -1.63
C ALA A 156 16.14 7.44 -3.12
N LEU A 157 16.59 6.38 -3.80
CA LEU A 157 16.83 6.39 -5.25
C LEU A 157 15.53 6.47 -6.05
N LEU A 158 14.53 5.68 -5.67
CA LEU A 158 13.21 5.66 -6.32
C LEU A 158 12.45 6.98 -6.12
N ARG A 159 12.59 7.59 -4.94
CA ARG A 159 11.98 8.89 -4.63
C ARG A 159 12.99 9.82 -3.93
N PRO A 160 13.74 10.63 -4.71
CA PRO A 160 14.75 11.53 -4.17
C PRO A 160 14.21 12.63 -3.25
N ASP A 161 12.91 12.91 -3.31
CA ASP A 161 12.18 13.90 -2.52
C ASP A 161 11.39 13.27 -1.36
N PHE A 162 11.80 12.09 -0.88
CA PHE A 162 11.18 11.40 0.26
C PHE A 162 11.93 11.68 1.58
N PRO A 163 11.45 12.60 2.44
CA PRO A 163 12.19 13.06 3.62
C PRO A 163 12.52 11.94 4.59
N GLU A 164 11.59 11.03 4.83
CA GLU A 164 11.75 9.92 5.77
C GLU A 164 12.85 8.95 5.31
N ALA A 165 12.93 8.67 4.01
CA ALA A 165 14.02 7.85 3.46
C ALA A 165 15.36 8.59 3.49
N LEU A 166 15.39 9.90 3.17
CA LEU A 166 16.60 10.71 3.25
C LEU A 166 17.17 10.74 4.67
N ILE A 167 16.32 10.92 5.69
CA ILE A 167 16.72 10.88 7.10
C ILE A 167 17.27 9.51 7.48
N ALA A 168 16.63 8.43 7.05
CA ALA A 168 17.08 7.07 7.33
C ALA A 168 18.46 6.78 6.70
N VAL A 169 18.66 7.13 5.42
CA VAL A 169 19.97 6.99 4.75
C VAL A 169 21.02 7.88 5.41
N ALA A 170 20.69 9.11 5.78
CA ALA A 170 21.62 10.00 6.47
C ALA A 170 22.05 9.46 7.85
N LYS A 171 21.14 8.81 8.58
CA LYS A 171 21.46 8.12 9.83
C LYS A 171 22.49 7.01 9.58
N LEU A 172 22.27 6.18 8.55
CA LEU A 172 23.21 5.12 8.17
C LEU A 172 24.58 5.67 7.76
N ARG A 173 24.60 6.78 7.01
CA ARG A 173 25.85 7.48 6.66
C ARG A 173 26.56 8.05 7.89
N SER A 174 25.80 8.57 8.85
CA SER A 174 26.34 9.04 10.14
C SER A 174 26.95 7.91 10.96
N GLU A 175 26.30 6.74 11.01
CA GLU A 175 26.83 5.53 11.66
C GLU A 175 28.13 5.05 10.98
N ALA A 176 28.21 5.18 9.64
CA ALA A 176 29.41 4.93 8.86
C ALA A 176 30.46 6.05 8.94
N ARG A 177 30.28 7.05 9.80
CA ARG A 177 31.15 8.25 9.95
C ARG A 177 31.30 9.10 8.68
N ARG A 178 30.42 8.93 7.69
CA ARG A 178 30.34 9.74 6.47
C ARG A 178 29.48 10.97 6.73
N TYR A 179 29.93 11.82 7.65
CA TYR A 179 29.15 12.95 8.15
C TYR A 179 28.82 14.02 7.09
N PRO A 180 29.72 14.39 6.16
CA PRO A 180 29.38 15.38 5.12
C PRO A 180 28.20 14.96 4.25
N GLU A 181 28.15 13.70 3.83
CA GLU A 181 27.05 13.17 3.03
C GLU A 181 25.74 13.08 3.82
N ALA A 182 25.82 12.73 5.11
CA ALA A 182 24.65 12.75 5.99
C ALA A 182 24.07 14.16 6.12
N VAL A 183 24.92 15.18 6.23
CA VAL A 183 24.51 16.58 6.29
C VAL A 183 23.76 16.98 5.01
N GLU A 184 24.30 16.67 3.82
CA GLU A 184 23.64 17.02 2.55
C GLU A 184 22.22 16.42 2.42
N LEU A 185 22.08 15.14 2.79
CA LEU A 185 20.79 14.45 2.79
C LEU A 185 19.80 15.07 3.79
N LEU A 186 20.28 15.42 4.99
CA LEU A 186 19.45 16.00 6.05
C LEU A 186 19.06 17.45 5.75
N GLU A 187 19.95 18.25 5.15
CA GLU A 187 19.60 19.58 4.66
C GLU A 187 18.50 19.50 3.60
N LYS A 188 18.56 18.51 2.69
CA LYS A 188 17.48 18.27 1.73
C LYS A 188 16.18 17.87 2.43
N ALA A 189 16.24 16.98 3.42
CA ALA A 189 15.06 16.57 4.18
C ALA A 189 14.41 17.76 4.94
N VAL A 190 15.22 18.64 5.54
CA VAL A 190 14.72 19.85 6.22
C VAL A 190 14.13 20.86 5.23
N ARG A 191 14.69 21.00 4.02
CA ARG A 191 14.08 21.83 2.96
C ARG A 191 12.71 21.30 2.53
N LEU A 192 12.55 19.98 2.42
CA LEU A 192 11.29 19.34 2.04
C LEU A 192 10.25 19.40 3.17
N GLN A 193 10.69 19.27 4.43
CA GLN A 193 9.83 19.38 5.61
C GLN A 193 10.38 20.42 6.60
N PRO A 194 10.13 21.73 6.37
CA PRO A 194 10.65 22.80 7.22
C PRO A 194 10.03 22.86 8.61
N ARG A 195 9.14 21.95 8.99
CA ARG A 195 8.60 21.84 10.37
C ARG A 195 8.88 20.47 10.99
N SER A 196 9.66 19.62 10.33
CA SER A 196 10.05 18.32 10.89
C SER A 196 11.12 18.52 11.96
N GLU A 197 10.72 18.36 13.23
CA GLU A 197 11.64 18.30 14.35
C GLU A 197 12.64 17.13 14.23
N PRO A 198 12.21 15.90 13.86
CA PRO A 198 13.16 14.79 13.72
C PRO A 198 14.25 15.05 12.69
N ALA A 199 13.91 15.69 11.56
CA ALA A 199 14.89 16.03 10.52
C ALA A 199 15.89 17.08 11.01
N ARG A 200 15.42 18.14 11.69
CA ARG A 200 16.30 19.18 12.25
C ARG A 200 17.19 18.66 13.36
N TYR A 201 16.66 17.81 14.23
CA TYR A 201 17.43 17.19 15.30
C TYR A 201 18.55 16.30 14.72
N ALA A 202 18.22 15.46 13.73
CA ALA A 202 19.21 14.66 13.03
C ALA A 202 20.26 15.53 12.32
N LEU A 203 19.86 16.63 11.68
CA LEU A 203 20.78 17.58 11.04
C LEU A 203 21.73 18.24 12.04
N MET A 204 21.22 18.70 13.19
CA MET A 204 22.02 19.27 14.27
C MET A 204 23.09 18.28 14.75
N LEU A 205 22.72 17.01 14.96
CA LEU A 205 23.66 15.96 15.35
C LEU A 205 24.70 15.71 14.26
N ALA A 206 24.28 15.66 12.99
CA ALA A 206 25.18 15.46 11.86
C ALA A 206 26.20 16.61 11.74
N TYR A 207 25.80 17.87 11.88
CA TYR A 207 26.73 19.02 11.91
C TYR A 207 27.74 18.93 13.04
N ARG A 208 27.29 18.57 14.25
CA ARG A 208 28.19 18.41 15.40
C ARG A 208 29.25 17.34 15.12
N ASN A 209 28.84 16.20 14.58
CA ASN A 209 29.73 15.09 14.27
C ASN A 209 30.64 15.38 13.05
N ALA A 210 30.18 16.23 12.13
CA ALA A 210 30.97 16.71 10.99
C ALA A 210 32.01 17.79 11.37
N GLY A 211 32.11 18.19 12.64
CA GLY A 211 33.02 19.24 13.07
C GLY A 211 32.58 20.66 12.68
N ARG A 212 31.28 20.87 12.44
CA ARG A 212 30.65 22.17 12.12
C ARG A 212 29.82 22.69 13.30
N PRO A 213 30.44 23.11 14.42
CA PRO A 213 29.72 23.47 15.63
C PRO A 213 28.84 24.71 15.48
N ASP A 214 29.21 25.67 14.63
CA ASP A 214 28.42 26.89 14.41
C ASP A 214 27.10 26.59 13.71
N ASP A 215 27.12 25.70 12.71
CA ASP A 215 25.91 25.27 12.03
C ASP A 215 25.04 24.38 12.92
N ALA A 216 25.65 23.56 13.78
CA ALA A 216 24.93 22.81 14.79
C ALA A 216 24.20 23.74 15.79
N ARG A 217 24.85 24.84 16.23
CA ARG A 217 24.22 25.85 17.11
C ARG A 217 23.03 26.53 16.43
N LYS A 218 23.17 26.91 15.15
CA LYS A 218 22.06 27.47 14.36
C LYS A 218 20.91 26.48 14.24
N ALA A 219 21.20 25.22 13.85
CA ALA A 219 20.19 24.17 13.73
C ALA A 219 19.46 23.91 15.05
N LYS A 220 20.18 23.94 16.18
CA LYS A 220 19.59 23.84 17.52
C LYS A 220 18.66 25.02 17.82
N ALA A 221 19.08 26.25 17.55
CA ALA A 221 18.24 27.43 17.77
C ALA A 221 16.95 27.38 16.95
N GLU A 222 17.01 26.90 15.70
CA GLU A 222 15.83 26.70 14.87
C GLU A 222 14.93 25.56 15.37
N LEU A 223 15.50 24.49 15.93
CA LEU A 223 14.73 23.43 16.57
C LEU A 223 14.01 23.93 17.84
N ASP A 224 14.72 24.71 18.68
CA ASP A 224 14.16 25.27 19.92
C ASP A 224 12.96 26.21 19.61
N LYS A 225 12.96 26.90 18.47
CA LYS A 225 11.82 27.73 18.01
C LYS A 225 10.59 26.92 17.62
N LEU A 226 10.76 25.68 17.16
CA LEU A 226 9.64 24.79 16.81
C LEU A 226 9.03 24.12 18.03
N GLN A 227 9.87 23.79 19.01
CA GLN A 227 9.46 23.14 20.26
C GLN A 227 8.74 24.11 21.20
N LYS A 228 9.10 25.39 21.15
CA LYS A 228 8.32 26.43 21.83
C LYS A 228 6.99 26.57 21.10
N PRO A 229 5.84 26.43 21.79
CA PRO A 229 4.57 26.82 21.18
C PRO A 229 4.70 28.27 20.70
N PRO A 230 4.04 28.65 19.59
CA PRO A 230 4.09 30.03 19.14
C PRO A 230 3.64 30.94 20.29
N GLU A 231 4.59 31.67 20.88
CA GLU A 231 4.28 32.75 21.80
C GLU A 231 3.62 33.84 20.95
N GLY A 232 2.29 33.85 20.96
CA GLY A 232 1.52 34.69 20.05
C GLY A 232 0.02 34.67 20.36
N GLU A 233 -0.46 35.82 20.83
CA GLU A 233 -1.85 36.23 21.10
C GLU A 233 -2.59 35.47 22.21
N PHE A 234 -2.67 34.14 22.20
CA PHE A 234 -3.50 33.43 23.17
C PHE A 234 -2.91 33.45 24.59
N THR A 235 -1.59 33.29 24.73
CA THR A 235 -0.90 33.37 26.03
C THR A 235 -0.88 34.80 26.60
N ASP A 236 -0.75 35.81 25.74
CA ASP A 236 -0.85 37.23 26.14
C ASP A 236 -2.29 37.64 26.44
N PHE A 237 -3.28 37.06 25.74
CA PHE A 237 -4.70 37.19 26.04
C PHE A 237 -5.05 36.55 27.38
N LEU A 238 -4.53 35.35 27.69
CA LEU A 238 -4.70 34.70 28.99
C LEU A 238 -4.02 35.48 30.13
N LYS A 239 -2.83 36.04 29.90
CA LYS A 239 -2.18 36.96 30.86
C LYS A 239 -3.00 38.24 31.08
N ARG A 240 -3.66 38.76 30.04
CA ARG A 240 -4.61 39.88 30.16
C ARG A 240 -5.89 39.52 30.92
N LEU A 241 -6.28 38.24 30.94
CA LEU A 241 -7.46 37.75 31.66
C LEU A 241 -7.19 37.41 33.14
N GLY A 242 -5.93 37.26 33.55
CA GLY A 242 -5.55 36.86 34.91
C GLY A 242 -4.64 37.85 35.62
N GLU A 243 -5.25 38.76 36.40
CA GLU A 243 -4.68 39.63 37.45
C GLU A 243 -4.37 41.10 37.07
N LYS A 244 -5.27 42.00 37.50
CA LYS A 244 -4.83 43.21 38.20
C LYS A 244 -4.64 42.81 39.67
N PRO A 245 -3.50 43.13 40.31
CA PRO A 245 -3.40 42.97 41.76
C PRO A 245 -4.45 43.88 42.41
N ALA A 246 -5.28 43.30 43.28
CA ALA A 246 -6.11 44.07 44.19
C ALA A 246 -5.18 44.92 45.06
N GLN A 247 -5.44 46.23 45.10
CA GLN A 247 -4.72 47.22 45.90
C GLN A 247 -4.85 46.95 47.40
#